data_AF-A0A101RMH3-F1
#
_entry.id   AF-A0A101RMH3-F1
#
_cell.length_a   1.000
_cell.length_b   1.000
_cell.length_c   1.000
_cell.angle_alpha   90.00
_cell.angle_beta   90.00
_cell.angle_gamma   90.00
#
_symmetry.space_group_name_H-M   'P 1'
#
loop_
_entity.id
_entity.type
_entity.pdbx_description
1 polymer ?
#
loop_
_entity_poly.entity_id
_entity_poly.type
_entity_poly.pdbx_seq_one_letter_code
_entity_poly.pdbx_strand_id
1 'polypeptide(L)'
;MTETRSIDSSSGADTGAGPELGRPSLAFRFGKVGAYIAPVVFIGGVIAFFTGYGTFDLTVLGVVGLMALFVGSVFARSCCTFWERAIDGVASKNSATLLLLLLSISVVSAMIKASGISSGFVWLATELNLSGGAYVAVAFLVVCVIAMAAGSSIGTMFTVFPILYPAGVAVGAQPVLLAGALLSGALFGDNLAPISDTTVISASSQRYRRREGLAEVGGVVRARAPYSLSAALVAAVLFYLAGMGAGNLFGGSTHAAAAAAGDPSPRGLVMLVPVLVLLTVAFVKRDLS
;
A
#
# COMPACT_ATOMS: atom_id res chain seq x y z
N MET A 1 -52.30 54.16 -9.51
CA MET A 1 -52.25 53.52 -10.85
C MET A 1 -50.79 53.29 -11.19
N THR A 2 -50.29 52.06 -11.34
CA THR A 2 -50.97 50.74 -11.25
C THR A 2 -49.95 49.64 -10.88
N GLU A 3 -50.42 48.44 -10.57
CA GLU A 3 -49.66 47.25 -10.15
C GLU A 3 -49.73 46.11 -11.19
N THR A 4 -49.01 44.99 -11.11
CA THR A 4 -47.97 44.57 -10.13
C THR A 4 -46.64 44.28 -10.90
N ARG A 5 -45.88 43.17 -10.88
CA ARG A 5 -45.88 41.87 -10.15
C ARG A 5 -44.45 41.30 -10.04
N SER A 6 -44.25 40.40 -9.07
CA SER A 6 -43.06 39.58 -8.84
C SER A 6 -42.73 38.59 -9.97
N ILE A 7 -41.44 38.22 -10.09
CA ILE A 7 -40.96 36.83 -9.91
C ILE A 7 -39.48 36.87 -9.47
N ASP A 8 -39.08 35.93 -8.61
CA ASP A 8 -37.70 35.70 -8.14
C ASP A 8 -37.06 34.54 -8.92
N SER A 9 -35.74 34.53 -9.06
CA SER A 9 -34.98 33.42 -9.62
C SER A 9 -33.56 33.35 -9.03
N SER A 10 -33.47 33.09 -7.72
CA SER A 10 -32.21 32.78 -7.04
C SER A 10 -31.72 31.35 -7.37
N SER A 11 -30.61 31.23 -8.11
CA SER A 11 -29.87 29.97 -8.34
C SER A 11 -28.48 30.30 -8.92
N GLY A 12 -27.39 29.62 -8.55
CA GLY A 12 -27.27 28.50 -7.61
C GLY A 12 -25.94 27.76 -7.77
N ALA A 13 -24.82 28.44 -7.51
CA ALA A 13 -23.46 27.90 -7.67
C ALA A 13 -22.54 28.36 -6.53
N ASP A 14 -22.95 28.11 -5.29
CA ASP A 14 -22.13 28.41 -4.11
C ASP A 14 -20.90 27.50 -4.03
N THR A 15 -19.78 28.10 -3.65
CA THR A 15 -18.58 27.43 -3.17
C THR A 15 -18.89 26.39 -2.10
N GLY A 16 -18.50 25.13 -2.34
CA GLY A 16 -18.74 23.99 -1.45
C GLY A 16 -17.94 23.99 -0.13
N ALA A 17 -18.06 25.06 0.65
CA ALA A 17 -17.41 25.27 1.95
C ALA A 17 -18.38 25.92 2.97
N GLY A 18 -19.66 25.55 2.90
CA GLY A 18 -20.65 25.94 3.92
C GLY A 18 -20.26 25.44 5.33
N PRO A 19 -20.56 26.19 6.40
CA PRO A 19 -20.19 25.80 7.75
C PRO A 19 -20.96 24.55 8.21
N GLU A 20 -20.27 23.56 8.79
CA GLU A 20 -20.88 22.33 9.32
C GLU A 20 -21.79 22.60 10.54
N LEU A 21 -23.04 22.97 10.27
CA LEU A 21 -24.09 23.12 11.27
C LEU A 21 -24.52 21.75 11.82
N GLY A 22 -24.17 21.48 13.09
CA GLY A 22 -24.93 20.58 13.96
C GLY A 22 -24.22 19.34 14.53
N ARG A 23 -23.02 18.96 14.07
CA ARG A 23 -22.31 17.78 14.61
C ARG A 23 -21.55 18.13 15.90
N PRO A 24 -21.93 17.62 17.10
CA PRO A 24 -21.31 18.00 18.37
C PRO A 24 -19.83 17.62 18.39
N SER A 25 -18.95 18.59 18.66
CA SER A 25 -17.50 18.40 18.57
C SER A 25 -16.97 17.48 19.67
N LEU A 26 -16.07 16.57 19.31
CA LEU A 26 -15.56 15.54 20.24
C LEU A 26 -14.63 16.17 21.28
N ALA A 27 -15.18 16.52 22.43
CA ALA A 27 -14.44 17.05 23.56
C ALA A 27 -13.83 15.93 24.43
N PHE A 28 -12.51 15.93 24.58
CA PHE A 28 -11.80 15.07 25.53
C PHE A 28 -11.67 15.74 26.90
N ARG A 29 -11.42 14.94 27.94
CA ARG A 29 -11.27 15.46 29.32
C ARG A 29 -10.09 16.44 29.43
N PHE A 30 -8.98 16.15 28.77
CA PHE A 30 -7.73 16.93 28.72
C PHE A 30 -7.62 17.88 27.50
N GLY A 31 -8.73 18.33 26.93
CA GLY A 31 -8.72 19.19 25.74
C GLY A 31 -8.11 18.52 24.50
N LYS A 32 -7.51 19.30 23.59
CA LYS A 32 -6.98 18.78 22.30
C LYS A 32 -5.93 17.67 22.46
N VAL A 33 -5.19 17.63 23.57
CA VAL A 33 -4.19 16.59 23.86
C VAL A 33 -4.84 15.21 24.00
N GLY A 34 -6.08 15.14 24.49
CA GLY A 34 -6.79 13.87 24.68
C GLY A 34 -7.05 13.08 23.40
N ALA A 35 -7.11 13.74 22.24
CA ALA A 35 -7.26 13.08 20.94
C ALA A 35 -6.05 12.20 20.56
N TYR A 36 -4.86 12.52 21.09
CA TYR A 36 -3.63 11.77 20.82
C TYR A 36 -3.45 10.54 21.73
N ILE A 37 -4.30 10.36 22.76
CA ILE A 37 -4.16 9.25 23.72
C ILE A 37 -4.28 7.89 23.00
N ALA A 38 -5.30 7.69 22.15
CA ALA A 38 -5.45 6.44 21.41
C ALA A 38 -4.27 6.18 20.43
N PRO A 39 -3.86 7.13 19.56
CA PRO A 39 -2.65 6.97 18.75
C PRO A 39 -1.38 6.65 19.55
N VAL A 40 -1.15 7.29 20.69
CA VAL A 40 0.04 7.04 21.53
C VAL A 40 -0.01 5.66 22.19
N VAL A 41 -1.17 5.24 22.71
CA VAL A 41 -1.36 3.90 23.28
C VAL A 41 -1.20 2.82 22.21
N PHE A 42 -1.67 3.06 20.99
CA PHE A 42 -1.47 2.16 19.86
C PHE A 42 0.01 2.00 19.50
N ILE A 43 0.72 3.12 19.26
CA ILE A 43 2.14 3.10 18.90
C ILE A 43 2.99 2.46 20.02
N GLY A 44 2.75 2.85 21.28
CA GLY A 44 3.43 2.28 22.44
C GLY A 44 3.17 0.77 22.60
N GLY A 45 1.93 0.33 22.40
CA GLY A 45 1.56 -1.08 22.44
C GLY A 45 2.20 -1.90 21.33
N VAL A 46 2.27 -1.37 20.11
CA VAL A 46 2.93 -2.04 18.95
C VAL A 46 4.44 -2.17 19.19
N ILE A 47 5.10 -1.11 19.67
CA ILE A 47 6.53 -1.16 20.00
C ILE A 47 6.78 -2.18 21.14
N ALA A 48 5.96 -2.15 22.20
CA ALA A 48 6.07 -3.08 23.31
C ALA A 48 5.88 -4.55 22.87
N PHE A 49 4.92 -4.84 21.98
CA PHE A 49 4.71 -6.21 21.50
C PHE A 49 5.78 -6.68 20.52
N PHE A 50 6.08 -5.90 19.48
CA PHE A 50 7.02 -6.32 18.43
C PHE A 50 8.47 -6.37 18.93
N THR A 51 8.88 -5.45 19.82
CA THR A 51 10.23 -5.45 20.40
C THR A 51 10.35 -6.30 21.66
N GLY A 52 9.30 -6.35 22.50
CA GLY A 52 9.34 -7.07 23.78
C GLY A 52 9.01 -8.57 23.70
N TYR A 53 8.09 -8.97 22.81
CA TYR A 53 7.69 -10.37 22.64
C TYR A 53 8.11 -10.96 21.27
N GLY A 54 8.60 -10.15 20.34
CA GLY A 54 9.08 -10.61 19.02
C GLY A 54 7.98 -11.12 18.07
N THR A 55 6.70 -10.94 18.42
CA THR A 55 5.56 -11.50 17.70
C THR A 55 5.00 -10.54 16.65
N PHE A 56 5.41 -10.72 15.40
CA PHE A 56 4.93 -9.97 14.23
C PHE A 56 3.58 -10.51 13.70
N ASP A 57 2.55 -10.47 14.54
CA ASP A 57 1.20 -10.98 14.22
C ASP A 57 0.20 -9.83 13.98
N LEU A 58 -0.54 -9.90 12.87
CA LEU A 58 -1.63 -8.98 12.53
C LEU A 58 -2.78 -9.06 13.54
N THR A 59 -2.98 -10.21 14.18
CA THR A 59 -3.97 -10.42 15.25
C THR A 59 -3.63 -9.57 16.47
N VAL A 60 -2.35 -9.57 16.88
CA VAL A 60 -1.84 -8.71 17.96
C VAL A 60 -2.00 -7.24 17.60
N LEU A 61 -1.66 -6.85 16.37
CA LEU A 61 -1.84 -5.47 15.89
C LEU A 61 -3.32 -5.02 15.98
N GLY A 62 -4.26 -5.88 15.60
CA GLY A 62 -5.70 -5.63 15.73
C GLY A 62 -6.17 -5.50 17.18
N VAL A 63 -5.72 -6.39 18.07
CA VAL A 63 -6.03 -6.33 19.51
C VAL A 63 -5.47 -5.05 20.15
N VAL A 64 -4.22 -4.67 19.85
CA VAL A 64 -3.61 -3.43 20.35
C VAL A 64 -4.34 -2.19 19.81
N GLY A 65 -4.78 -2.20 18.55
CA GLY A 65 -5.63 -1.14 17.98
C GLY A 65 -6.97 -1.00 18.69
N LEU A 66 -7.66 -2.11 18.93
CA LEU A 66 -8.94 -2.11 19.64
C LEU A 66 -8.79 -1.67 21.10
N MET A 67 -7.75 -2.13 21.80
CA MET A 67 -7.44 -1.69 23.16
C MET A 67 -7.11 -0.19 23.23
N ALA A 68 -6.39 0.35 22.24
CA ALA A 68 -6.11 1.77 22.15
C ALA A 68 -7.38 2.61 21.95
N LEU A 69 -8.36 2.13 21.17
CA LEU A 69 -9.68 2.76 21.03
C LEU A 69 -10.47 2.69 22.35
N PHE A 70 -10.49 1.54 23.03
CA PHE A 70 -11.13 1.42 24.34
C PHE A 70 -10.55 2.39 25.36
N VAL A 71 -9.21 2.48 25.48
CA VAL A 71 -8.55 3.46 26.36
C VAL A 71 -8.91 4.90 25.95
N GLY A 72 -8.89 5.22 24.65
CA GLY A 72 -9.32 6.52 24.13
C GLY A 72 -10.75 6.90 24.52
N SER A 73 -11.67 5.93 24.50
CA SER A 73 -13.08 6.14 24.86
C SER A 73 -13.27 6.53 26.35
N VAL A 74 -12.44 6.00 27.25
CA VAL A 74 -12.47 6.34 28.70
C VAL A 74 -12.04 7.79 28.95
N PHE A 75 -11.14 8.33 28.13
CA PHE A 75 -10.65 9.72 28.25
C PHE A 75 -11.50 10.76 27.49
N ALA A 76 -12.51 10.33 26.73
CA ALA A 76 -13.52 11.21 26.15
C ALA A 76 -14.45 11.81 27.23
N ARG A 77 -15.12 12.93 26.94
CA ARG A 77 -16.24 13.43 27.77
C ARG A 77 -17.56 12.72 27.47
N SER A 78 -17.72 12.24 26.23
CA SER A 78 -18.87 11.43 25.78
C SER A 78 -18.35 10.16 25.12
N CYS A 79 -18.66 9.00 25.70
CA CYS A 79 -18.31 7.70 25.12
C CYS A 79 -19.10 7.43 23.84
N CYS A 80 -20.40 7.76 23.83
CA CYS A 80 -21.26 7.59 22.65
C CYS A 80 -20.72 8.39 21.44
N THR A 81 -20.40 9.67 21.64
CA THR A 81 -19.83 10.52 20.58
C THR A 81 -18.43 10.05 20.15
N PHE A 82 -17.63 9.46 21.05
CA PHE A 82 -16.35 8.87 20.66
C PHE A 82 -16.53 7.69 19.69
N TRP A 83 -17.44 6.76 20.00
CA TRP A 83 -17.72 5.62 19.13
C TRP A 83 -18.41 6.02 17.83
N GLU A 84 -19.31 7.01 17.86
CA GLU A 84 -19.90 7.62 16.66
C GLU A 84 -18.82 8.19 15.73
N ARG A 85 -17.86 8.97 16.24
CA ARG A 85 -16.72 9.47 15.43
C ARG A 85 -15.77 8.36 14.98
N ALA A 86 -15.61 7.28 15.74
CA ALA A 86 -14.81 6.13 15.31
C ALA A 86 -15.49 5.38 14.14
N ILE A 87 -16.81 5.22 14.20
CA ILE A 87 -17.62 4.64 13.12
C ILE A 87 -17.59 5.54 11.87
N ASP A 88 -17.77 6.86 12.00
CA ASP A 88 -17.60 7.83 10.90
C ASP A 88 -16.23 7.68 10.22
N GLY A 89 -15.16 7.45 10.99
CA GLY A 89 -13.81 7.24 10.45
C GLY A 89 -13.66 5.94 9.63
N VAL A 90 -14.25 4.84 10.12
CA VAL A 90 -14.29 3.54 9.41
C VAL A 90 -15.22 3.59 8.19
N ALA A 91 -16.32 4.33 8.27
CA ALA A 91 -17.29 4.55 7.19
C ALA A 91 -16.84 5.65 6.19
N SER A 92 -15.72 6.33 6.43
CA SER A 92 -15.23 7.39 5.55
C SER A 92 -14.92 6.86 4.14
N LYS A 93 -15.08 7.73 3.12
CA LYS A 93 -14.89 7.36 1.71
C LYS A 93 -13.54 6.68 1.46
N ASN A 94 -12.47 7.15 2.11
CA ASN A 94 -11.12 6.59 1.96
C ASN A 94 -11.03 5.18 2.58
N SER A 95 -11.57 4.98 3.79
CA SER A 95 -11.65 3.67 4.44
C SER A 95 -12.47 2.67 3.60
N ALA A 96 -13.62 3.10 3.06
CA ALA A 96 -14.45 2.28 2.19
C ALA A 96 -13.74 1.90 0.88
N THR A 97 -13.06 2.85 0.22
CA THR A 97 -12.25 2.59 -0.98
C THR A 97 -11.11 1.60 -0.70
N LEU A 98 -10.42 1.75 0.43
CA LEU A 98 -9.37 0.82 0.85
C LEU A 98 -9.94 -0.59 1.11
N LEU A 99 -11.04 -0.71 1.84
CA LEU A 99 -11.70 -2.00 2.12
C LEU A 99 -12.12 -2.73 0.83
N LEU A 100 -12.70 -2.01 -0.13
CA LEU A 100 -13.06 -2.56 -1.44
C LEU A 100 -11.83 -3.03 -2.23
N LEU A 101 -10.75 -2.25 -2.22
CA LEU A 101 -9.48 -2.61 -2.86
C LEU A 101 -8.87 -3.88 -2.23
N LEU A 102 -8.83 -3.96 -0.90
CA LEU A 102 -8.33 -5.14 -0.18
C LEU A 102 -9.19 -6.39 -0.44
N LEU A 103 -10.52 -6.23 -0.47
CA LEU A 103 -11.46 -7.30 -0.78
C LEU A 103 -11.24 -7.83 -2.21
N SER A 104 -11.17 -6.94 -3.20
CA SER A 104 -10.93 -7.31 -4.60
C SER A 104 -9.61 -8.05 -4.79
N ILE A 105 -8.52 -7.55 -4.18
CA ILE A 105 -7.21 -8.20 -4.30
C ILE A 105 -7.16 -9.53 -3.54
N SER A 106 -7.91 -9.70 -2.44
CA SER A 106 -8.04 -10.98 -1.74
C SER A 106 -8.64 -12.07 -2.65
N VAL A 107 -9.71 -11.74 -3.40
CA VAL A 107 -10.32 -12.65 -4.38
C VAL A 107 -9.35 -12.97 -5.53
N VAL A 108 -8.67 -11.95 -6.09
CA VAL A 108 -7.67 -12.14 -7.14
C VAL A 108 -6.48 -12.99 -6.66
N SER A 109 -6.03 -12.80 -5.43
CA SER A 109 -4.99 -13.60 -4.76
C SER A 109 -5.39 -15.09 -4.64
N ALA A 110 -6.63 -15.37 -4.27
CA ALA A 110 -7.16 -16.73 -4.25
C ALA A 110 -7.23 -17.36 -5.66
N MET A 111 -7.64 -16.59 -6.67
CA MET A 111 -7.65 -17.02 -8.07
C MET A 111 -6.24 -17.26 -8.63
N ILE A 112 -5.24 -16.44 -8.27
CA ILE A 112 -3.83 -16.63 -8.64
C ILE A 112 -3.26 -17.94 -8.08
N LYS A 113 -3.64 -18.31 -6.84
CA LYS A 113 -3.26 -19.60 -6.24
C LYS A 113 -3.91 -20.78 -6.95
N ALA A 114 -5.16 -20.63 -7.41
CA ALA A 114 -5.87 -21.66 -8.16
C ALA A 114 -5.43 -21.78 -9.62
N SER A 115 -4.95 -20.70 -10.24
CA SER A 115 -4.56 -20.68 -11.66
C SER A 115 -3.13 -21.17 -11.93
N GLY A 116 -2.29 -21.29 -10.89
CA GLY A 116 -0.90 -21.72 -11.05
C GLY A 116 0.02 -20.70 -11.73
N ILE A 117 -0.38 -19.41 -11.81
CA ILE A 117 0.49 -18.35 -12.37
C ILE A 117 1.84 -18.30 -11.63
N SER A 118 1.86 -18.56 -10.33
CA SER A 118 3.08 -18.64 -9.53
C SER A 118 4.05 -19.74 -10.00
N SER A 119 3.59 -20.92 -10.45
CA SER A 119 4.49 -21.95 -10.99
C SER A 119 5.03 -21.59 -12.38
N GLY A 120 4.31 -20.75 -13.13
CA GLY A 120 4.84 -20.11 -14.33
C GLY A 120 5.99 -19.14 -14.02
N PHE A 121 5.86 -18.31 -12.97
CA PHE A 121 6.96 -17.46 -12.50
C PHE A 121 8.14 -18.27 -11.94
N VAL A 122 7.89 -19.44 -11.32
CA VAL A 122 8.95 -20.40 -10.96
C VAL A 122 9.66 -20.94 -12.20
N TRP A 123 8.93 -21.37 -13.24
CA TRP A 123 9.54 -21.84 -14.50
C TRP A 123 10.43 -20.76 -15.11
N LEU A 124 9.93 -19.53 -15.26
CA LEU A 124 10.68 -18.41 -15.82
C LEU A 124 11.93 -18.06 -14.98
N ALA A 125 11.84 -18.15 -13.66
CA ALA A 125 12.99 -17.96 -12.78
C ALA A 125 14.03 -19.09 -12.95
N THR A 126 13.60 -20.34 -13.10
CA THR A 126 14.49 -21.50 -13.33
C THR A 126 15.21 -21.41 -14.69
N GLU A 127 14.50 -21.09 -15.78
CA GLU A 127 15.09 -20.89 -17.12
C GLU A 127 16.10 -19.73 -17.15
N LEU A 128 15.82 -18.64 -16.43
CA LEU A 128 16.75 -17.52 -16.26
C LEU A 128 17.82 -17.76 -15.19
N ASN A 129 17.86 -18.97 -14.60
CA ASN A 129 18.77 -19.39 -13.53
C ASN A 129 18.78 -18.44 -12.30
N LEU A 130 17.64 -17.80 -12.02
CA LEU A 130 17.43 -16.83 -10.94
C LEU A 130 17.04 -17.53 -9.63
N SER A 131 18.03 -18.01 -8.88
CA SER A 131 17.85 -18.58 -7.54
C SER A 131 18.33 -17.62 -6.43
N GLY A 132 17.87 -17.84 -5.19
CA GLY A 132 18.34 -17.11 -4.01
C GLY A 132 18.28 -15.58 -4.16
N GLY A 133 19.41 -14.90 -3.89
CA GLY A 133 19.52 -13.44 -3.97
C GLY A 133 19.31 -12.84 -5.37
N ALA A 134 19.54 -13.60 -6.45
CA ALA A 134 19.27 -13.13 -7.80
C ALA A 134 17.76 -12.91 -8.00
N TYR A 135 16.93 -13.84 -7.53
CA TYR A 135 15.48 -13.69 -7.55
C TYR A 135 15.02 -12.48 -6.71
N VAL A 136 15.56 -12.31 -5.50
CA VAL A 136 15.17 -11.20 -4.60
C VAL A 136 15.42 -9.83 -5.25
N ALA A 137 16.59 -9.63 -5.87
CA ALA A 137 16.93 -8.39 -6.54
C ALA A 137 16.07 -8.12 -7.80
N VAL A 138 15.79 -9.16 -8.61
CA VAL A 138 14.88 -9.03 -9.77
C VAL A 138 13.46 -8.75 -9.32
N ALA A 139 12.96 -9.43 -8.28
CA ALA A 139 11.63 -9.19 -7.72
C ALA A 139 11.47 -7.76 -7.17
N PHE A 140 12.49 -7.22 -6.49
CA PHE A 140 12.51 -5.81 -6.08
C PHE A 140 12.34 -4.87 -7.30
N LEU A 141 13.14 -5.06 -8.36
CA LEU A 141 13.08 -4.21 -9.56
C LEU A 141 11.73 -4.33 -10.30
N VAL A 142 11.16 -5.53 -10.39
CA VAL A 142 9.82 -5.75 -10.96
C VAL A 142 8.75 -5.02 -10.16
N VAL A 143 8.79 -5.10 -8.81
CA VAL A 143 7.86 -4.34 -7.97
C VAL A 143 8.06 -2.83 -8.14
N CYS A 144 9.30 -2.33 -8.20
CA CYS A 144 9.57 -0.91 -8.43
C CYS A 144 8.89 -0.38 -9.70
N VAL A 145 8.96 -1.14 -10.81
CA VAL A 145 8.31 -0.78 -12.09
C VAL A 145 6.78 -0.82 -11.97
N ILE A 146 6.23 -1.88 -11.37
CA ILE A 146 4.77 -2.00 -11.17
C ILE A 146 4.25 -0.89 -10.25
N ALA A 147 4.97 -0.55 -9.18
CA ALA A 147 4.58 0.47 -8.21
C ALA A 147 4.59 1.89 -8.82
N MET A 148 5.59 2.21 -9.65
CA MET A 148 5.62 3.45 -10.43
C MET A 148 4.42 3.58 -11.39
N ALA A 149 4.00 2.47 -12.01
CA ALA A 149 2.87 2.45 -12.94
C ALA A 149 1.49 2.44 -12.23
N ALA A 150 1.39 1.77 -11.09
CA ALA A 150 0.14 1.65 -10.32
C ALA A 150 -0.20 2.91 -9.52
N GLY A 151 0.81 3.66 -9.06
CA GLY A 151 0.61 4.90 -8.31
C GLY A 151 0.19 4.73 -6.85
N SER A 152 0.31 3.53 -6.28
CA SER A 152 0.01 3.26 -4.86
C SER A 152 0.87 2.11 -4.34
N SER A 153 1.62 2.35 -3.26
CA SER A 153 2.40 1.29 -2.59
C SER A 153 1.49 0.17 -2.08
N ILE A 154 0.45 0.51 -1.31
CA ILE A 154 -0.46 -0.45 -0.67
C ILE A 154 -1.12 -1.36 -1.72
N GLY A 155 -1.70 -0.79 -2.77
CA GLY A 155 -2.30 -1.58 -3.87
C GLY A 155 -1.29 -2.48 -4.56
N THR A 156 -0.05 -2.02 -4.73
CA THR A 156 1.03 -2.82 -5.33
C THR A 156 1.48 -3.96 -4.42
N MET A 157 1.65 -3.73 -3.11
CA MET A 157 1.99 -4.77 -2.14
C MET A 157 0.99 -5.93 -2.22
N PHE A 158 -0.30 -5.64 -2.06
CA PHE A 158 -1.32 -6.67 -2.08
C PHE A 158 -1.44 -7.37 -3.44
N THR A 159 -1.17 -6.69 -4.56
CA THR A 159 -1.24 -7.28 -5.90
C THR A 159 -0.06 -8.20 -6.20
N VAL A 160 1.16 -7.82 -5.80
CA VAL A 160 2.38 -8.53 -6.22
C VAL A 160 2.85 -9.60 -5.23
N PHE A 161 2.59 -9.44 -3.91
CA PHE A 161 2.93 -10.46 -2.91
C PHE A 161 2.37 -11.86 -3.25
N PRO A 162 1.07 -12.03 -3.61
CA PRO A 162 0.50 -13.33 -3.95
C PRO A 162 1.17 -14.06 -5.12
N ILE A 163 1.89 -13.32 -5.98
CA ILE A 163 2.56 -13.84 -7.18
C ILE A 163 4.03 -14.13 -6.86
N LEU A 164 4.80 -13.09 -6.53
CA LEU A 164 6.27 -13.19 -6.46
C LEU A 164 6.78 -13.78 -5.14
N TYR A 165 6.03 -13.68 -4.03
CA TYR A 165 6.45 -14.26 -2.75
C TYR A 165 6.48 -15.80 -2.79
N PRO A 166 5.37 -16.53 -3.12
CA PRO A 166 5.41 -17.99 -3.17
C PRO A 166 6.34 -18.52 -4.26
N ALA A 167 6.43 -17.84 -5.41
CA ALA A 167 7.37 -18.22 -6.48
C ALA A 167 8.83 -18.10 -6.03
N GLY A 168 9.19 -17.01 -5.33
CA GLY A 168 10.53 -16.82 -4.80
C GLY A 168 10.92 -17.86 -3.75
N VAL A 169 10.02 -18.18 -2.83
CA VAL A 169 10.24 -19.23 -1.81
C VAL A 169 10.45 -20.59 -2.46
N ALA A 170 9.73 -20.91 -3.55
CA ALA A 170 9.93 -22.16 -4.30
C ALA A 170 11.30 -22.26 -4.98
N VAL A 171 11.86 -21.15 -5.52
CA VAL A 171 13.23 -21.09 -6.06
C VAL A 171 14.32 -20.81 -5.01
N GLY A 172 14.01 -20.99 -3.72
CA GLY A 172 14.97 -20.91 -2.62
C GLY A 172 15.41 -19.50 -2.22
N ALA A 173 14.64 -18.46 -2.56
CA ALA A 173 14.86 -17.12 -2.01
C ALA A 173 14.50 -17.07 -0.51
N GLN A 174 15.33 -16.39 0.30
CA GLN A 174 15.08 -16.26 1.74
C GLN A 174 13.75 -15.51 1.99
N PRO A 175 12.76 -16.09 2.70
CA PRO A 175 11.42 -15.48 2.82
C PRO A 175 11.44 -14.08 3.44
N VAL A 176 12.24 -13.86 4.49
CA VAL A 176 12.34 -12.56 5.19
C VAL A 176 12.89 -11.46 4.26
N LEU A 177 13.98 -11.76 3.55
CA LEU A 177 14.60 -10.80 2.64
C LEU A 177 13.73 -10.54 1.40
N LEU A 178 13.03 -11.57 0.90
CA LEU A 178 12.05 -11.43 -0.17
C LEU A 178 10.87 -10.54 0.25
N ALA A 179 10.30 -10.73 1.45
CA ALA A 179 9.27 -9.83 1.98
C ALA A 179 9.78 -8.38 2.08
N GLY A 180 10.98 -8.17 2.64
CA GLY A 180 11.61 -6.86 2.73
C GLY A 180 11.83 -6.20 1.35
N ALA A 181 12.24 -6.97 0.35
CA ALA A 181 12.42 -6.53 -1.03
C ALA A 181 11.09 -6.12 -1.69
N LEU A 182 10.04 -6.96 -1.58
CA LEU A 182 8.72 -6.66 -2.13
C LEU A 182 8.08 -5.42 -1.48
N LEU A 183 8.23 -5.25 -0.15
CA LEU A 183 7.79 -4.03 0.55
C LEU A 183 8.59 -2.80 0.09
N SER A 184 9.91 -2.90 -0.01
CA SER A 184 10.79 -1.78 -0.39
C SER A 184 10.50 -1.29 -1.81
N GLY A 185 10.24 -2.21 -2.75
CA GLY A 185 9.90 -1.84 -4.13
C GLY A 185 8.55 -1.11 -4.24
N ALA A 186 7.58 -1.50 -3.41
CA ALA A 186 6.28 -0.83 -3.38
C ALA A 186 6.37 0.58 -2.77
N LEU A 187 7.15 0.74 -1.71
CA LEU A 187 7.42 2.05 -1.09
C LEU A 187 8.26 2.97 -1.99
N PHE A 188 9.18 2.42 -2.79
CA PHE A 188 9.89 3.19 -3.83
C PHE A 188 8.90 3.80 -4.84
N GLY A 189 7.85 3.07 -5.23
CA GLY A 189 6.80 3.57 -6.12
C GLY A 189 6.11 4.82 -5.59
N ASP A 190 5.71 4.86 -4.32
CA ASP A 190 5.05 6.05 -3.74
C ASP A 190 5.93 7.30 -3.73
N ASN A 191 7.26 7.13 -3.74
CA ASN A 191 8.20 8.26 -3.76
C ASN A 191 8.38 8.84 -5.19
N LEU A 192 7.98 8.13 -6.24
CA LEU A 192 8.29 8.49 -7.63
C LEU A 192 7.13 8.40 -8.63
N ALA A 193 6.03 7.73 -8.29
CA ALA A 193 4.85 7.67 -9.16
C ALA A 193 4.14 9.04 -9.21
N PRO A 194 3.78 9.55 -10.41
CA PRO A 194 3.06 10.83 -10.55
C PRO A 194 1.71 10.89 -9.82
N ILE A 195 1.06 9.74 -9.64
CA ILE A 195 -0.33 9.64 -9.17
C ILE A 195 -0.41 9.33 -7.65
N SER A 196 0.71 9.03 -6.98
CA SER A 196 0.71 8.69 -5.55
C SER A 196 0.38 9.90 -4.67
N ASP A 197 -0.38 9.66 -3.59
CA ASP A 197 -0.74 10.64 -2.56
C ASP A 197 0.49 11.43 -2.07
N THR A 198 1.63 10.76 -1.88
CA THR A 198 2.88 11.38 -1.46
C THR A 198 3.37 12.41 -2.48
N THR A 199 3.23 12.14 -3.77
CA THR A 199 3.57 13.08 -4.86
C THR A 199 2.57 14.21 -4.94
N VAL A 200 1.27 13.92 -4.87
CA VAL A 200 0.18 14.92 -4.96
C VAL A 200 0.22 15.91 -3.79
N ILE A 201 0.39 15.44 -2.55
CA ILE A 201 0.51 16.27 -1.35
C ILE A 201 1.82 17.08 -1.39
N SER A 202 2.90 16.52 -1.94
CA SER A 202 4.16 17.26 -2.10
C SER A 202 4.05 18.36 -3.15
N ALA A 203 3.35 18.12 -4.26
CA ALA A 203 3.09 19.10 -5.30
C ALA A 203 2.26 20.29 -4.77
N SER A 204 1.17 20.02 -4.05
CA SER A 204 0.27 21.06 -3.52
C SER A 204 0.86 21.86 -2.35
N SER A 205 1.85 21.32 -1.62
CA SER A 205 2.48 22.00 -0.48
C SER A 205 3.80 22.70 -0.80
N GLN A 206 4.52 22.30 -1.86
CA GLN A 206 5.83 22.87 -2.20
C GLN A 206 5.72 24.00 -3.24
N ARG A 207 6.70 24.89 -3.26
CA ARG A 207 6.87 25.96 -4.28
C ARG A 207 8.22 25.80 -4.98
N TYR A 208 8.30 26.23 -6.24
CA TYR A 208 9.57 26.22 -6.96
C TYR A 208 10.55 27.29 -6.44
N ARG A 209 11.84 26.94 -6.34
CA ARG A 209 12.91 27.91 -5.98
C ARG A 209 13.38 28.80 -7.13
N ARG A 210 12.95 28.51 -8.38
CA ARG A 210 13.36 29.23 -9.61
C ARG A 210 12.20 29.55 -10.57
N ARG A 211 10.96 29.37 -10.13
CA ARG A 211 9.73 29.72 -10.85
C ARG A 211 8.72 30.20 -9.83
N GLU A 212 7.80 31.06 -10.24
CA GLU A 212 6.62 31.37 -9.45
C GLU A 212 5.59 30.23 -9.56
N GLY A 213 4.78 30.05 -8.52
CA GLY A 213 3.79 28.98 -8.43
C GLY A 213 4.13 27.84 -7.46
N LEU A 214 3.16 26.95 -7.28
CA LEU A 214 3.32 25.67 -6.57
C LEU A 214 4.11 24.67 -7.45
N ALA A 215 4.62 23.60 -6.83
CA ALA A 215 5.35 22.57 -7.56
C ALA A 215 4.41 21.69 -8.38
N GLU A 216 4.63 21.58 -9.69
CA GLU A 216 3.90 20.62 -10.53
C GLU A 216 4.32 19.19 -10.15
N VAL A 217 3.35 18.25 -10.19
CA VAL A 217 3.57 16.81 -9.97
C VAL A 217 4.80 16.28 -10.72
N GLY A 218 4.90 16.57 -12.02
CA GLY A 218 6.03 16.15 -12.85
C GLY A 218 7.38 16.77 -12.42
N GLY A 219 7.36 17.97 -11.84
CA GLY A 219 8.55 18.62 -11.29
C GLY A 219 9.01 17.98 -9.97
N VAL A 220 8.08 17.59 -9.10
CA VAL A 220 8.39 16.86 -7.86
C VAL A 220 8.99 15.49 -8.20
N VAL A 221 8.37 14.73 -9.10
CA VAL A 221 8.88 13.44 -9.59
C VAL A 221 10.27 13.62 -10.21
N ARG A 222 10.46 14.58 -11.12
CA ARG A 222 11.75 14.80 -11.80
C ARG A 222 12.86 15.24 -10.83
N ALA A 223 12.54 15.96 -9.76
CA ALA A 223 13.50 16.31 -8.72
C ALA A 223 13.89 15.12 -7.84
N ARG A 224 12.97 14.18 -7.60
CA ARG A 224 13.22 12.97 -6.79
C ARG A 224 13.91 11.85 -7.57
N ALA A 225 13.59 11.71 -8.86
CA ALA A 225 14.09 10.65 -9.74
C ALA A 225 15.58 10.29 -9.56
N PRO A 226 16.56 11.21 -9.66
CA PRO A 226 17.97 10.84 -9.53
C PRO A 226 18.33 10.29 -8.14
N TYR A 227 17.71 10.79 -7.07
CA TYR A 227 17.94 10.31 -5.71
C TYR A 227 17.26 8.96 -5.47
N SER A 228 15.99 8.84 -5.83
CA SER A 228 15.23 7.59 -5.66
C SER A 228 15.82 6.46 -6.51
N LEU A 229 16.21 6.72 -7.76
CA LEU A 229 16.81 5.70 -8.64
C LEU A 229 18.20 5.28 -8.17
N SER A 230 19.03 6.21 -7.65
CA SER A 230 20.33 5.83 -7.08
C SER A 230 20.17 5.01 -5.79
N ALA A 231 19.22 5.37 -4.93
CA ALA A 231 18.86 4.57 -3.75
C ALA A 231 18.30 3.19 -4.12
N ALA A 232 17.47 3.09 -5.17
CA ALA A 232 16.94 1.82 -5.66
C ALA A 232 18.04 0.92 -6.25
N LEU A 233 19.03 1.48 -6.97
CA LEU A 233 20.16 0.73 -7.47
C LEU A 233 21.02 0.18 -6.32
N VAL A 234 21.31 1.01 -5.30
CA VAL A 234 21.99 0.56 -4.08
C VAL A 234 21.19 -0.52 -3.35
N ALA A 235 19.87 -0.34 -3.22
CA ALA A 235 19.00 -1.34 -2.59
C ALA A 235 18.99 -2.67 -3.37
N ALA A 236 18.93 -2.64 -4.70
CA ALA A 236 18.98 -3.85 -5.53
C ALA A 236 20.31 -4.60 -5.36
N VAL A 237 21.45 -3.89 -5.31
CA VAL A 237 22.77 -4.49 -5.01
C VAL A 237 22.81 -5.06 -3.59
N LEU A 238 22.27 -4.35 -2.59
CA LEU A 238 22.22 -4.83 -1.22
C LEU A 238 21.32 -6.07 -1.07
N PHE A 239 20.15 -6.10 -1.72
CA PHE A 239 19.27 -7.29 -1.74
C PHE A 239 19.91 -8.48 -2.45
N TYR A 240 20.67 -8.25 -3.53
CA TYR A 240 21.45 -9.29 -4.21
C TYR A 240 22.54 -9.85 -3.29
N LEU A 241 23.42 -9.00 -2.74
CA LEU A 241 24.52 -9.39 -1.87
C LEU A 241 24.03 -10.05 -0.58
N ALA A 242 23.01 -9.47 0.08
CA ALA A 242 22.38 -10.06 1.25
C ALA A 242 21.73 -11.40 0.91
N GLY A 243 21.09 -11.55 -0.26
CA GLY A 243 20.46 -12.79 -0.67
C GLY A 243 21.44 -13.90 -1.07
N MET A 244 22.69 -13.57 -1.42
CA MET A 244 23.78 -14.56 -1.52
C MET A 244 24.32 -14.92 -0.13
N GLY A 245 24.62 -13.93 0.72
CA GLY A 245 25.18 -14.18 2.06
C GLY A 245 24.21 -14.84 3.05
N ALA A 246 22.90 -14.59 2.89
CA ALA A 246 21.86 -15.06 3.79
C ALA A 246 21.68 -16.58 3.80
N GLY A 247 21.99 -17.27 2.70
CA GLY A 247 21.99 -18.74 2.67
C GLY A 247 22.92 -19.31 3.72
N ASN A 248 24.12 -18.72 3.86
CA ASN A 248 25.13 -19.12 4.84
C ASN A 248 24.87 -18.57 6.24
N LEU A 249 24.27 -17.37 6.36
CA LEU A 249 24.06 -16.69 7.65
C LEU A 249 22.79 -17.11 8.42
N PHE A 250 21.72 -17.48 7.72
CA PHE A 250 20.42 -17.78 8.33
C PHE A 250 20.03 -19.27 8.26
N GLY A 251 20.99 -20.16 7.98
CA GLY A 251 20.75 -21.60 7.91
C GLY A 251 19.76 -22.02 6.81
N GLY A 252 19.66 -21.22 5.74
CA GLY A 252 18.72 -21.46 4.65
C GLY A 252 19.14 -22.68 3.84
N SER A 253 18.48 -23.81 4.06
CA SER A 253 18.77 -25.09 3.40
C SER A 253 18.56 -25.00 1.88
N THR A 254 19.66 -24.74 1.17
CA THR A 254 19.71 -24.81 -0.28
C THR A 254 19.17 -26.17 -0.75
N HIS A 255 18.40 -26.15 -1.84
CA HIS A 255 17.79 -27.31 -2.50
C HIS A 255 16.63 -28.02 -1.78
N ALA A 256 16.29 -27.70 -0.52
CA ALA A 256 15.19 -28.38 0.19
C ALA A 256 13.78 -28.11 -0.40
N ALA A 257 13.48 -26.86 -0.77
CA ALA A 257 12.16 -26.47 -1.29
C ALA A 257 11.91 -26.90 -2.75
N ALA A 258 12.98 -27.03 -3.55
CA ALA A 258 12.89 -27.34 -4.98
C ALA A 258 12.29 -28.73 -5.26
N ALA A 259 12.42 -29.68 -4.33
CA ALA A 259 11.84 -31.02 -4.44
C ALA A 259 10.32 -31.08 -4.14
N ALA A 260 9.73 -30.00 -3.61
CA ALA A 260 8.30 -29.95 -3.27
C ALA A 260 7.43 -29.28 -4.37
N ALA A 261 8.05 -28.58 -5.33
CA ALA A 261 7.39 -28.06 -6.51
C ALA A 261 7.49 -29.10 -7.64
N GLY A 262 6.38 -29.79 -7.96
CA GLY A 262 6.30 -30.63 -9.15
C GLY A 262 6.51 -29.82 -10.44
N ASP A 263 6.89 -30.51 -11.52
CA ASP A 263 7.41 -29.94 -12.78
C ASP A 263 6.87 -28.54 -13.11
N PRO A 264 7.70 -27.48 -13.07
CA PRO A 264 7.25 -26.10 -13.20
C PRO A 264 6.79 -25.84 -14.65
N SER A 265 5.50 -26.02 -14.90
CA SER A 265 4.97 -26.04 -16.26
C SER A 265 4.75 -24.64 -16.85
N PRO A 266 5.13 -24.38 -18.11
CA PRO A 266 4.91 -23.08 -18.76
C PRO A 266 3.42 -22.74 -18.99
N ARG A 267 2.49 -23.67 -18.73
CA ARG A 267 1.04 -23.39 -18.73
C ARG A 267 0.64 -22.32 -17.68
N GLY A 268 1.41 -22.16 -16.60
CA GLY A 268 1.20 -21.07 -15.64
C GLY A 268 1.35 -19.67 -16.26
N LEU A 269 2.22 -19.51 -17.26
CA LEU A 269 2.35 -18.26 -18.03
C LEU A 269 1.15 -18.02 -18.96
N VAL A 270 0.51 -19.08 -19.48
CA VAL A 270 -0.69 -18.95 -20.33
C VAL A 270 -1.89 -18.44 -19.52
N MET A 271 -1.97 -18.80 -18.23
CA MET A 271 -2.96 -18.23 -17.29
C MET A 271 -2.74 -16.73 -17.01
N LEU A 272 -1.63 -16.13 -17.43
CA LEU A 272 -1.45 -14.67 -17.41
C LEU A 272 -2.30 -13.97 -18.49
N VAL A 273 -2.78 -14.68 -19.53
CA VAL A 273 -3.60 -14.08 -20.60
C VAL A 273 -4.96 -13.58 -20.08
N PRO A 274 -5.75 -14.36 -19.31
CA PRO A 274 -6.94 -13.83 -18.62
C PRO A 274 -6.67 -12.60 -17.73
N VAL A 275 -5.52 -12.56 -17.05
CA VAL A 275 -5.13 -11.42 -16.20
C VAL A 275 -4.78 -10.19 -17.05
N LEU A 276 -4.04 -10.37 -18.14
CA LEU A 276 -3.77 -9.32 -19.11
C LEU A 276 -5.06 -8.78 -19.74
N VAL A 277 -6.00 -9.65 -20.15
CA VAL A 277 -7.30 -9.24 -20.68
C VAL A 277 -8.09 -8.44 -19.66
N LEU A 278 -8.13 -8.88 -18.39
CA LEU A 278 -8.83 -8.15 -17.33
C LEU A 278 -8.17 -6.79 -17.03
N LEU A 279 -6.84 -6.71 -17.03
CA LEU A 279 -6.11 -5.45 -16.92
C LEU A 279 -6.36 -4.53 -18.13
N THR A 280 -6.34 -5.05 -19.36
CA THR A 280 -6.66 -4.28 -20.57
C THR A 280 -8.08 -3.75 -20.51
N VAL A 281 -9.07 -4.55 -20.11
CA VAL A 281 -10.45 -4.08 -19.91
C VAL A 281 -10.54 -3.02 -18.81
N ALA A 282 -9.80 -3.18 -17.70
CA ALA A 282 -9.77 -2.20 -16.62
C ALA A 282 -9.11 -0.87 -17.03
N PHE A 283 -8.07 -0.89 -17.86
CA PHE A 283 -7.46 0.32 -18.43
C PHE A 283 -8.37 0.96 -19.48
N VAL A 284 -8.93 0.20 -20.42
CA VAL A 284 -9.84 0.71 -21.48
C VAL A 284 -11.13 1.28 -20.90
N LYS A 285 -11.65 0.73 -19.80
CA LYS A 285 -12.82 1.28 -19.10
C LYS A 285 -12.49 2.35 -18.06
N ARG A 286 -11.22 2.74 -17.91
CA ARG A 286 -10.82 3.82 -16.98
C ARG A 286 -11.22 5.21 -17.49
N ASP A 287 -11.47 5.33 -18.79
CA ASP A 287 -11.91 6.56 -19.48
C ASP A 287 -13.46 6.66 -19.62
N LEU A 288 -14.23 5.88 -18.85
CA LEU A 288 -15.68 6.07 -18.72
C LEU A 288 -15.98 7.17 -17.70
N SER A 289 -15.87 8.41 -18.16
CA SER A 289 -16.34 9.65 -17.52
C SER A 289 -17.86 9.74 -17.47
#